data_AF-A0A316GJK6-F1
#
_entry.id   AF-A0A316GJK6-F1
#
_cell.length_a   1.000
_cell.length_b   1.000
_cell.length_c   1.000
_cell.angle_alpha   90.00
_cell.angle_beta   90.00
_cell.angle_gamma   90.00
#
_symmetry.space_group_name_H-M   'P 1'
#
loop_
_entity.id
_entity.type
_entity.pdbx_description
1 polymer ?
#
loop_
_entity_poly.entity_id
_entity_poly.type
_entity_poly.pdbx_seq_one_letter_code
_entity_poly.pdbx_strand_id
1 'polypeptide(L)'
;MTRLIDTDRVTATPQTSGTDGRIVWAPAKSLWLTAHVAGGLAAVIWVPSWGGALAFVLIAALTLMAGHSIGMHRLLIHRSFNAPKRLERLLVWLGTLVGMAGPFGMIRAHDMRDWHQRQAVCPPHPSHGAGWMRDAWWQLHCEFRLTRPPRFEIEPEVADDPWYRWMERTWMAQQLIPAAVLFALGGLGWVLWGVSLRIAVSLIGHWAVGHAAHKGGHQGWSVEGVPVQGYNLRGLGLVTFGEGFHGNHHAFPHSAQLGVERGQLDPGFWLIRALAATGLAWNVKGPASEPPRDGLTRVVHASADQGAAVVMPQTV
;
A
#
# COMPACT_ATOMS: atom_id res chain seq x y z
N MET A 1 31.23 -8.29 3.70
CA MET A 1 29.88 -7.72 3.96
C MET A 1 29.26 -7.39 2.62
N THR A 2 28.07 -7.91 2.31
CA THR A 2 27.33 -7.53 1.11
C THR A 2 26.97 -6.06 1.20
N ARG A 3 27.25 -5.28 0.14
CA ARG A 3 26.91 -3.86 0.09
C ARG A 3 25.39 -3.69 0.14
N LEU A 4 24.90 -2.86 1.05
CA LEU A 4 23.49 -2.50 1.12
C LEU A 4 23.13 -1.57 -0.04
N ILE A 5 21.92 -1.72 -0.57
CA ILE A 5 21.39 -0.94 -1.69
C ILE A 5 20.59 0.23 -1.13
N ASP A 6 20.89 1.44 -1.60
CA ASP A 6 20.15 2.65 -1.23
C ASP A 6 18.84 2.76 -2.04
N THR A 7 17.90 3.54 -1.50
CA THR A 7 16.67 3.96 -2.18
C THR A 7 16.49 5.47 -1.99
N ASP A 8 15.53 6.07 -2.69
CA ASP A 8 15.32 7.53 -2.74
C ASP A 8 15.39 8.22 -1.37
N ARG A 9 14.77 7.63 -0.34
CA ARG A 9 14.71 8.19 1.02
C ARG A 9 15.49 7.40 2.07
N VAL A 10 16.13 6.28 1.69
CA VAL A 10 16.84 5.40 2.63
C VAL A 10 18.27 5.18 2.17
N THR A 11 19.24 5.69 2.94
CA THR A 11 20.66 5.59 2.64
C THR A 11 21.38 4.83 3.76
N ALA A 12 22.09 3.76 3.41
CA ALA A 12 22.87 2.99 4.36
C ALA A 12 24.19 3.70 4.71
N THR A 13 24.57 3.67 5.98
CA THR A 13 25.90 4.10 6.46
C THR A 13 26.79 2.88 6.70
N PRO A 14 28.11 3.03 6.90
CA PRO A 14 29.00 1.91 7.22
C PRO A 14 28.60 1.14 8.49
N GLN A 15 27.83 1.76 9.39
CA GLN A 15 27.35 1.13 10.62
C GLN A 15 25.97 0.47 10.44
N THR A 16 25.24 0.77 9.37
CA THR A 16 23.88 0.26 9.15
C THR A 16 23.85 -1.27 9.10
N SER A 17 22.81 -1.84 9.71
CA SER A 17 22.47 -3.25 9.56
C SER A 17 20.98 -3.40 9.26
N GLY A 18 20.65 -4.05 8.14
CA GLY A 18 19.26 -4.31 7.74
C GLY A 18 18.63 -5.53 8.42
N THR A 19 19.39 -6.29 9.20
CA THR A 19 18.91 -7.54 9.83
C THR A 19 19.02 -7.54 11.35
N ASP A 20 19.90 -6.71 11.91
CA ASP A 20 20.09 -6.56 13.35
C ASP A 20 19.05 -5.59 13.92
N GLY A 21 18.00 -6.17 14.49
CA GLY A 21 16.90 -5.43 15.10
C GLY A 21 15.97 -6.34 15.89
N ARG A 22 14.94 -5.74 16.48
CA ARG A 22 13.95 -6.44 17.29
C ARG A 22 12.53 -6.05 16.92
N ILE A 23 11.62 -7.01 17.02
CA ILE A 23 10.18 -6.77 16.93
C ILE A 23 9.71 -6.26 18.29
N VAL A 24 9.14 -5.06 18.31
CA VAL A 24 8.68 -4.40 19.53
C VAL A 24 7.19 -4.14 19.42
N TRP A 25 6.44 -4.44 20.49
CA TRP A 25 5.03 -4.13 20.58
C TRP A 25 4.80 -2.61 20.52
N ALA A 26 3.84 -2.19 19.68
CA ALA A 26 3.43 -0.82 19.49
C ALA A 26 2.06 -0.60 20.17
N PRO A 27 2.02 -0.11 21.42
CA PRO A 27 0.78 -0.05 22.20
C PRO A 27 -0.27 0.87 21.59
N ALA A 28 0.13 2.06 21.11
CA ALA A 28 -0.80 3.02 20.50
C ALA A 28 -1.47 2.43 19.24
N LYS A 29 -0.68 1.80 18.36
CA LYS A 29 -1.18 1.10 17.17
C LYS A 29 -2.12 -0.05 17.54
N SER A 30 -1.76 -0.82 18.55
CA SER A 30 -2.56 -1.95 19.03
C SER A 30 -3.90 -1.49 19.58
N LEU A 31 -3.89 -0.53 20.50
CA LEU A 31 -5.11 0.04 21.09
C LEU A 31 -5.99 0.69 20.02
N TRP A 32 -5.39 1.39 19.07
CA TRP A 32 -6.10 1.99 17.95
C TRP A 32 -6.85 0.93 17.14
N LEU A 33 -6.15 -0.12 16.67
CA LEU A 33 -6.76 -1.18 15.89
C LEU A 33 -7.80 -1.96 16.70
N THR A 34 -7.48 -2.38 17.93
CA THR A 34 -8.41 -3.20 18.73
C THR A 34 -9.67 -2.42 19.10
N ALA A 35 -9.56 -1.12 19.41
CA ALA A 35 -10.73 -0.29 19.67
C ALA A 35 -11.64 -0.16 18.44
N HIS A 36 -11.07 0.02 17.24
CA HIS A 36 -11.84 0.12 16.00
C HIS A 36 -12.42 -1.23 15.56
N VAL A 37 -11.73 -2.35 15.82
CA VAL A 37 -12.28 -3.70 15.63
C VAL A 37 -13.46 -3.91 16.57
N ALA A 38 -13.32 -3.63 17.87
CA ALA A 38 -14.41 -3.75 18.83
C ALA A 38 -15.60 -2.86 18.47
N GLY A 39 -15.36 -1.60 18.10
CA GLY A 39 -16.40 -0.68 17.63
C GLY A 39 -17.07 -1.14 16.33
N GLY A 40 -16.31 -1.69 15.38
CA GLY A 40 -16.84 -2.23 14.14
C GLY A 40 -17.70 -3.47 14.36
N LEU A 41 -17.27 -4.39 15.23
CA LEU A 41 -18.07 -5.54 15.66
C LEU A 41 -19.36 -5.11 16.36
N ALA A 42 -19.28 -4.11 17.25
CA ALA A 42 -20.46 -3.50 17.86
C ALA A 42 -21.43 -2.92 16.83
N ALA A 43 -20.92 -2.29 15.77
CA ALA A 43 -21.73 -1.76 14.67
C ALA A 43 -22.52 -2.87 13.98
N VAL A 44 -21.87 -3.99 13.65
CA VAL A 44 -22.50 -5.09 12.91
C VAL A 44 -23.46 -5.88 13.78
N ILE A 45 -23.11 -6.14 15.04
CA ILE A 45 -23.86 -7.04 15.93
C ILE A 45 -25.00 -6.30 16.63
N TRP A 46 -24.76 -5.10 17.16
CA TRP A 46 -25.71 -4.40 18.01
C TRP A 46 -26.40 -3.22 17.35
N VAL A 47 -25.83 -2.64 16.28
CA VAL A 47 -26.41 -1.49 15.58
C VAL A 47 -26.44 -1.70 14.05
N PRO A 48 -26.99 -2.84 13.57
CA PRO A 48 -27.04 -3.11 12.13
C PRO A 48 -27.85 -2.02 11.42
N SER A 49 -27.29 -1.46 10.35
CA SER A 49 -27.89 -0.33 9.64
C SER A 49 -27.50 -0.35 8.17
N TRP A 50 -28.49 -0.36 7.27
CA TRP A 50 -28.23 -0.24 5.83
C TRP A 50 -27.62 1.10 5.46
N GLY A 51 -28.06 2.19 6.12
CA GLY A 51 -27.46 3.51 5.95
C GLY A 51 -26.02 3.55 6.44
N GLY A 52 -25.74 2.94 7.60
CA GLY A 52 -24.38 2.77 8.11
C GLY A 52 -23.49 1.94 7.17
N ALA A 53 -24.01 0.82 6.66
CA ALA A 53 -23.31 -0.03 5.70
C ALA A 53 -22.99 0.71 4.39
N LEU A 54 -23.94 1.50 3.86
CA LEU A 54 -23.70 2.34 2.69
C LEU A 54 -22.64 3.40 2.98
N ALA A 55 -22.72 4.08 4.13
CA ALA A 55 -21.70 5.06 4.54
C ALA A 55 -20.31 4.41 4.66
N PHE A 56 -20.21 3.22 5.25
CA PHE A 56 -18.99 2.42 5.28
C PHE A 56 -18.45 2.16 3.87
N VAL A 57 -19.26 1.64 2.95
CA VAL A 57 -18.82 1.30 1.58
C VAL A 57 -18.33 2.55 0.85
N LEU A 58 -19.09 3.65 0.88
CA LEU A 58 -18.74 4.88 0.16
C LEU A 58 -17.45 5.51 0.70
N ILE A 59 -17.33 5.61 2.02
CA ILE A 59 -16.14 6.22 2.65
C ILE A 59 -14.94 5.28 2.52
N ALA A 60 -15.12 3.96 2.63
CA ALA A 60 -14.05 2.99 2.36
C ALA A 60 -13.55 3.12 0.92
N ALA A 61 -14.44 3.11 -0.08
CA ALA A 61 -14.06 3.26 -1.48
C ALA A 61 -13.31 4.59 -1.73
N LEU A 62 -13.82 5.69 -1.19
CA LEU A 62 -13.19 7.01 -1.32
C LEU A 62 -11.79 7.05 -0.67
N THR A 63 -11.68 6.61 0.58
CA THR A 63 -10.42 6.67 1.34
C THR A 63 -9.38 5.66 0.84
N LEU A 64 -9.79 4.49 0.35
CA LEU A 64 -8.88 3.49 -0.20
C LEU A 64 -8.41 3.86 -1.61
N MET A 65 -9.31 4.27 -2.51
CA MET A 65 -8.96 4.61 -3.88
C MET A 65 -8.26 5.96 -3.97
N ALA A 66 -8.98 7.05 -3.65
CA ALA A 66 -8.44 8.40 -3.79
C ALA A 66 -7.41 8.71 -2.70
N GLY A 67 -7.64 8.21 -1.49
CA GLY A 67 -6.76 8.44 -0.36
C GLY A 67 -5.49 7.61 -0.39
N HIS A 68 -5.59 6.30 -0.14
CA HIS A 68 -4.42 5.43 0.00
C HIS A 68 -3.74 5.17 -1.36
N SER A 69 -4.46 4.59 -2.32
CA SER A 69 -3.86 4.18 -3.59
C SER A 69 -3.31 5.37 -4.38
N ILE A 70 -4.10 6.42 -4.56
CA ILE A 70 -3.68 7.57 -5.36
C ILE A 70 -2.89 8.58 -4.51
N GLY A 71 -3.46 9.09 -3.42
CA GLY A 71 -2.87 10.19 -2.65
C GLY A 71 -1.62 9.81 -1.89
N MET A 72 -1.67 8.73 -1.12
CA MET A 72 -0.58 8.34 -0.24
C MET A 72 0.48 7.53 -0.99
N HIS A 73 0.06 6.51 -1.73
CA HIS A 73 0.97 5.56 -2.37
C HIS A 73 1.57 6.10 -3.67
N ARG A 74 0.75 6.34 -4.71
CA ARG A 74 1.27 6.78 -6.03
C ARG A 74 1.74 8.24 -6.04
N LEU A 75 1.07 9.15 -5.33
CA LEU A 75 1.40 10.58 -5.35
C LEU A 75 2.45 10.98 -4.33
N LEU A 76 2.23 10.73 -3.03
CA LEU A 76 3.12 11.19 -1.97
C LEU A 76 4.39 10.34 -1.87
N ILE A 77 4.25 9.01 -1.81
CA ILE A 77 5.38 8.10 -1.62
C ILE A 77 6.20 7.96 -2.91
N HIS A 78 5.58 7.50 -4.00
CA HIS A 78 6.30 7.13 -5.24
C HIS A 78 6.49 8.26 -6.24
N ARG A 79 5.86 9.42 -6.00
CA ARG A 79 5.95 10.58 -6.90
C ARG A 79 5.70 10.18 -8.36
N SER A 80 4.69 9.33 -8.59
CA SER A 80 4.34 8.75 -9.88
C SER A 80 3.67 9.75 -10.82
N PHE A 81 3.20 10.87 -10.29
CA PHE A 81 2.66 12.00 -11.04
C PHE A 81 2.73 13.25 -10.17
N ASN A 82 2.46 14.42 -10.77
CA ASN A 82 2.31 15.67 -10.06
C ASN A 82 0.86 16.14 -10.10
N ALA A 83 0.44 16.89 -9.09
CA ALA A 83 -0.89 17.47 -8.98
C ALA A 83 -0.81 18.86 -8.32
N PRO A 84 -1.82 19.74 -8.46
CA PRO A 84 -1.87 20.99 -7.72
C PRO A 84 -1.80 20.70 -6.22
N LYS A 85 -1.04 21.51 -5.47
CA LYS A 85 -0.79 21.24 -4.04
C LYS A 85 -2.06 21.07 -3.19
N ARG A 86 -3.15 21.77 -3.56
CA ARG A 86 -4.47 21.63 -2.92
C ARG A 86 -5.07 20.23 -3.12
N LEU A 87 -4.97 19.71 -4.34
CA LEU A 87 -5.43 18.36 -4.66
C LEU A 87 -4.53 17.31 -4.00
N GLU A 88 -3.20 17.50 -4.03
CA GLU A 88 -2.26 16.61 -3.32
C GLU A 88 -2.62 16.51 -1.84
N ARG A 89 -2.78 17.64 -1.14
CA ARG A 89 -3.16 17.67 0.27
C ARG A 89 -4.53 17.04 0.53
N LEU A 90 -5.52 17.25 -0.35
CA LEU A 90 -6.82 16.60 -0.24
C LEU A 90 -6.70 15.08 -0.32
N LEU A 91 -5.99 14.56 -1.33
CA LEU A 91 -5.78 13.13 -1.52
C LEU A 91 -4.97 12.52 -0.36
N VAL A 92 -3.94 13.21 0.11
CA VAL A 92 -3.16 12.76 1.28
C VAL A 92 -4.02 12.75 2.55
N TRP A 93 -4.86 13.75 2.78
CA TRP A 93 -5.79 13.75 3.92
C TRP A 93 -6.77 12.56 3.87
N LEU A 94 -7.34 12.29 2.69
CA LEU A 94 -8.16 11.09 2.49
C LEU A 94 -7.37 9.79 2.77
N GLY A 95 -6.07 9.77 2.43
CA GLY A 95 -5.18 8.66 2.76
C GLY A 95 -4.91 8.53 4.26
N THR A 96 -4.76 9.65 4.96
CA THR A 96 -4.68 9.68 6.44
C THR A 96 -5.96 9.13 7.06
N LEU A 97 -7.12 9.38 6.46
CA LEU A 97 -8.37 8.83 6.94
C LEU A 97 -8.41 7.30 6.89
N VAL A 98 -7.60 6.59 6.09
CA VAL A 98 -7.50 5.12 6.17
C VAL A 98 -7.16 4.64 7.59
N GLY A 99 -6.46 5.46 8.38
CA GLY A 99 -6.22 5.22 9.80
C GLY A 99 -5.00 4.35 10.07
N MET A 100 -4.07 4.27 9.11
CA MET A 100 -2.83 3.47 9.24
C MET A 100 -1.69 4.28 9.88
N ALA A 101 -1.49 5.51 9.42
CA ALA A 101 -0.49 6.46 9.92
C ALA A 101 -0.77 7.87 9.35
N GLY A 102 -0.06 8.87 9.86
CA GLY A 102 0.10 10.15 9.18
C GLY A 102 1.02 10.05 7.96
N PRO A 103 1.20 11.15 7.21
CA PRO A 103 1.99 11.18 5.98
C PRO A 103 3.43 10.71 6.16
N PHE A 104 4.12 11.15 7.22
CA PHE A 104 5.53 10.79 7.44
C PHE A 104 5.66 9.35 7.95
N GLY A 105 4.76 8.93 8.83
CA GLY A 105 4.69 7.55 9.29
C GLY A 105 4.46 6.58 8.13
N MET A 106 3.59 6.94 7.18
CA MET A 106 3.31 6.10 6.02
C MET A 106 4.48 6.05 5.03
N ILE A 107 5.12 7.18 4.71
CA ILE A 107 6.34 7.20 3.88
C ILE A 107 7.41 6.33 4.51
N ARG A 108 7.68 6.50 5.82
CA ARG A 108 8.69 5.70 6.53
C ARG A 108 8.37 4.21 6.51
N ALA A 109 7.12 3.83 6.80
CA ALA A 109 6.73 2.42 6.81
C ALA A 109 6.86 1.77 5.43
N HIS A 110 6.48 2.50 4.38
CA HIS A 110 6.58 2.03 3.00
C HIS A 110 8.04 1.90 2.56
N ASP A 111 8.80 3.00 2.61
CA ASP A 111 10.15 3.06 2.05
C ASP A 111 11.12 2.17 2.82
N MET A 112 10.97 2.04 4.14
CA MET A 112 11.77 1.08 4.90
C MET A 112 11.45 -0.36 4.49
N ARG A 113 10.19 -0.72 4.20
CA ARG A 113 9.85 -2.08 3.73
C ARG A 113 10.48 -2.34 2.38
N ASP A 114 10.32 -1.43 1.43
CA ASP A 114 10.90 -1.54 0.09
C ASP A 114 12.42 -1.65 0.15
N TRP A 115 13.06 -0.82 0.98
CA TRP A 115 14.50 -0.90 1.20
C TRP A 115 14.91 -2.29 1.71
N HIS A 116 14.27 -2.83 2.76
CA HIS A 116 14.59 -4.17 3.27
C HIS A 116 14.41 -5.26 2.22
N GLN A 117 13.32 -5.21 1.46
CA GLN A 117 12.97 -6.22 0.45
C GLN A 117 13.94 -6.23 -0.74
N ARG A 118 14.65 -5.12 -0.98
CA ARG A 118 15.70 -5.00 -2.00
C ARG A 118 17.09 -5.43 -1.53
N GLN A 119 17.32 -5.64 -0.23
CA GLN A 119 18.63 -6.09 0.26
C GLN A 119 18.86 -7.57 -0.02
N ALA A 120 20.12 -8.03 0.00
CA ALA A 120 20.44 -9.45 -0.19
C ALA A 120 19.81 -10.39 0.85
N VAL A 121 19.49 -9.88 2.04
CA VAL A 121 18.77 -10.60 3.09
C VAL A 121 17.68 -9.68 3.66
N CYS A 122 16.44 -10.17 3.68
CA CYS A 122 15.30 -9.45 4.21
C CYS A 122 14.74 -10.18 5.45
N PRO A 123 14.65 -9.53 6.63
CA PRO A 123 14.09 -10.14 7.83
C PRO A 123 12.62 -10.56 7.67
N PRO A 124 12.10 -11.47 8.51
CA PRO A 124 10.75 -12.02 8.32
C PRO A 124 9.61 -11.00 8.48
N HIS A 125 9.82 -9.88 9.18
CA HIS A 125 8.83 -8.81 9.33
C HIS A 125 8.61 -8.01 8.03
N PRO A 126 9.62 -7.34 7.44
CA PRO A 126 9.44 -6.63 6.18
C PRO A 126 9.16 -7.56 4.98
N SER A 127 9.59 -8.83 5.01
CA SER A 127 9.34 -9.80 3.92
C SER A 127 7.97 -10.49 3.98
N HIS A 128 7.18 -10.28 5.03
CA HIS A 128 6.01 -11.13 5.33
C HIS A 128 6.36 -12.63 5.47
N GLY A 129 7.60 -12.94 5.86
CA GLY A 129 8.15 -14.28 6.03
C GLY A 129 7.78 -14.97 7.34
N ALA A 130 7.06 -14.29 8.25
CA ALA A 130 6.80 -14.80 9.60
C ALA A 130 5.67 -15.86 9.66
N GLY A 131 4.92 -16.10 8.57
CA GLY A 131 3.75 -16.98 8.55
C GLY A 131 2.49 -16.30 9.08
N TRP A 132 1.31 -16.69 8.60
CA TRP A 132 0.05 -15.92 8.69
C TRP A 132 -0.22 -15.26 10.05
N MET A 133 -0.37 -16.04 11.14
CA MET A 133 -0.76 -15.49 12.45
C MET A 133 0.31 -14.60 13.08
N ARG A 134 1.59 -15.02 12.98
CA ARG A 134 2.71 -14.26 13.54
C ARG A 134 2.94 -12.98 12.75
N ASP A 135 2.79 -13.05 11.43
CA ASP A 135 2.86 -11.89 10.55
C ASP A 135 1.72 -10.91 10.82
N ALA A 136 0.48 -11.40 11.02
CA ALA A 136 -0.64 -10.56 11.44
C ALA A 136 -0.31 -9.78 12.70
N TRP A 137 0.15 -10.48 13.75
CA TRP A 137 0.55 -9.85 14.99
C TRP A 137 1.65 -8.81 14.77
N TRP A 138 2.70 -9.18 14.04
CA TRP A 138 3.85 -8.32 13.79
C TRP A 138 3.52 -7.06 12.98
N GLN A 139 2.74 -7.20 11.92
CA GLN A 139 2.39 -6.11 11.01
C GLN A 139 1.29 -5.22 11.57
N LEU A 140 0.37 -5.76 12.37
CA LEU A 140 -0.77 -5.00 12.92
C LEU A 140 -0.52 -4.43 14.31
N HIS A 141 0.37 -5.04 15.11
CA HIS A 141 0.57 -4.67 16.53
C HIS A 141 2.02 -4.33 16.90
N CYS A 142 2.98 -4.60 16.03
CA CYS A 142 4.39 -4.36 16.32
C CYS A 142 5.06 -3.43 15.30
N GLU A 143 6.31 -3.10 15.61
CA GLU A 143 7.28 -2.41 14.77
C GLU A 143 8.59 -3.21 14.74
N PHE A 144 9.26 -3.25 13.60
CA PHE A 144 10.64 -3.73 13.53
C PHE A 144 11.60 -2.56 13.75
N ARG A 145 12.33 -2.60 14.87
CA ARG A 145 13.28 -1.55 15.24
C ARG A 145 14.71 -2.07 15.07
N LEU A 146 15.40 -1.55 14.06
CA LEU A 146 16.80 -1.83 13.82
C LEU A 146 17.66 -1.24 14.94
N THR A 147 18.67 -1.99 15.36
CA THR A 147 19.69 -1.53 16.32
C THR A 147 20.54 -0.43 15.69
N ARG A 148 20.85 -0.57 14.39
CA ARG A 148 21.65 0.37 13.60
C ARG A 148 20.93 0.70 12.29
N PRO A 149 19.92 1.59 12.33
CA PRO A 149 19.11 1.90 11.15
C PRO A 149 19.90 2.65 10.08
N PRO A 150 19.45 2.61 8.81
CA PRO A 150 19.91 3.53 7.77
C PRO A 150 19.48 4.97 8.08
N ARG A 151 20.09 5.94 7.40
CA ARG A 151 19.58 7.32 7.35
C ARG A 151 18.27 7.30 6.56
N PHE A 152 17.24 7.93 7.10
CA PHE A 152 15.96 8.12 6.44
C PHE A 152 15.66 9.61 6.34
N GLU A 153 15.41 10.11 5.13
CA GLU A 153 15.23 11.54 4.88
C GLU A 153 14.07 11.77 3.90
N ILE A 154 13.11 12.58 4.34
CA ILE A 154 12.00 13.03 3.52
C ILE A 154 12.42 14.33 2.85
N GLU A 155 11.98 14.56 1.62
CA GLU A 155 12.26 15.76 0.85
C GLU A 155 11.81 17.01 1.62
N PRO A 156 12.62 18.10 1.64
CA PRO A 156 12.30 19.31 2.41
C PRO A 156 10.91 19.89 2.10
N GLU A 157 10.46 19.81 0.85
CA GLU A 157 9.12 20.25 0.41
C GLU A 157 7.94 19.55 1.13
N VAL A 158 8.17 18.36 1.68
CA VAL A 158 7.18 17.60 2.47
C VAL A 158 7.53 17.70 3.95
N ALA A 159 8.81 17.53 4.31
CA ALA A 159 9.28 17.50 5.69
C ALA A 159 9.08 18.85 6.41
N ASP A 160 9.21 19.97 5.71
CA ASP A 160 9.14 21.32 6.28
C ASP A 160 7.76 21.98 6.12
N ASP A 161 6.86 21.37 5.35
CA ASP A 161 5.49 21.87 5.17
C ASP A 161 4.70 21.78 6.50
N PRO A 162 4.23 22.91 7.07
CA PRO A 162 3.47 22.90 8.31
C PRO A 162 2.18 22.08 8.24
N TRP A 163 1.57 21.98 7.05
CA TRP A 163 0.37 21.19 6.84
C TRP A 163 0.65 19.70 6.99
N TYR A 164 1.73 19.18 6.40
CA TYR A 164 2.11 17.77 6.57
C TYR A 164 2.50 17.46 8.01
N ARG A 165 3.22 18.36 8.69
CA ARG A 165 3.54 18.22 10.12
C ARG A 165 2.31 18.23 11.02
N TRP A 166 1.30 19.04 10.70
CA TRP A 166 0.02 19.03 11.42
C TRP A 166 -0.74 17.73 11.16
N MET A 167 -0.81 17.30 9.91
CA MET A 167 -1.47 16.06 9.51
C MET A 167 -0.81 14.85 10.18
N GLU A 168 0.52 14.80 10.21
CA GLU A 168 1.29 13.76 10.90
C GLU A 168 0.96 13.72 12.39
N ARG A 169 0.99 14.86 13.08
CA ARG A 169 0.74 14.89 14.54
C ARG A 169 -0.71 14.57 14.92
N THR A 170 -1.65 14.81 14.02
CA THR A 170 -3.09 14.72 14.32
C THR A 170 -3.78 13.58 13.56
N TRP A 171 -3.04 12.68 12.92
CA TRP A 171 -3.58 11.71 11.97
C TRP A 171 -4.74 10.88 12.54
N MET A 172 -4.67 10.46 13.82
CA MET A 172 -5.77 9.76 14.49
C MET A 172 -6.97 10.69 14.74
N ALA A 173 -6.72 11.91 15.17
CA ALA A 173 -7.75 12.92 15.43
C ALA A 173 -8.47 13.37 14.15
N GLN A 174 -7.88 13.19 12.97
CA GLN A 174 -8.55 13.47 11.69
C GLN A 174 -9.83 12.64 11.51
N GLN A 175 -9.98 11.50 12.19
CA GLN A 175 -11.21 10.71 12.21
C GLN A 175 -12.40 11.44 12.84
N LEU A 176 -12.16 12.46 13.67
CA LEU A 176 -13.21 13.25 14.30
C LEU A 176 -14.04 14.03 13.26
N ILE A 177 -13.45 14.38 12.12
CA ILE A 177 -14.14 15.09 11.04
C ILE A 177 -15.24 14.22 10.42
N PRO A 178 -14.94 13.04 9.83
CA PRO A 178 -15.99 12.16 9.32
C PRO A 178 -16.89 11.63 10.45
N ALA A 179 -16.38 11.43 11.68
CA ALA A 179 -17.21 11.04 12.81
C ALA A 179 -18.30 12.06 13.13
N ALA A 180 -17.98 13.36 13.16
CA ALA A 180 -18.96 14.41 13.43
C ALA A 180 -20.05 14.46 12.34
N VAL A 181 -19.66 14.34 11.06
CA VAL A 181 -20.61 14.30 9.94
C VAL A 181 -21.51 13.08 10.02
N LEU A 182 -20.94 11.89 10.23
CA LEU A 182 -21.70 10.64 10.35
C LEU A 182 -22.64 10.64 11.55
N PHE A 183 -22.20 11.21 12.68
CA PHE A 183 -23.03 11.36 13.85
C PHE A 183 -24.24 12.26 13.59
N ALA A 184 -24.04 13.38 12.90
CA ALA A 184 -25.14 14.27 12.54
C ALA A 184 -26.14 13.62 11.58
N LEU A 185 -25.70 12.72 10.70
CA LEU A 185 -26.55 12.08 9.69
C LEU A 185 -27.27 10.82 10.20
N GLY A 186 -26.64 10.03 11.06
CA GLY A 186 -27.19 8.74 11.49
C GLY A 186 -26.74 8.28 12.87
N GLY A 187 -26.31 9.22 13.71
CA GLY A 187 -25.93 8.99 15.09
C GLY A 187 -24.69 8.11 15.26
N LEU A 188 -24.53 7.59 16.49
CA LEU A 188 -23.38 6.77 16.85
C LEU A 188 -23.26 5.50 15.99
N GLY A 189 -24.38 4.92 15.55
CA GLY A 189 -24.37 3.76 14.66
C GLY A 189 -23.57 4.03 13.38
N TRP A 190 -23.84 5.15 12.70
CA TRP A 190 -23.12 5.51 11.47
C TRP A 190 -21.64 5.82 11.73
N VAL A 191 -21.28 6.35 12.89
CA VAL A 191 -19.87 6.51 13.28
C VAL A 191 -19.18 5.16 13.42
N LEU A 192 -19.81 4.19 14.11
CA LEU A 192 -19.24 2.86 14.27
C LEU A 192 -19.07 2.14 12.91
N TRP A 193 -19.98 2.34 11.97
CA TRP A 193 -19.84 1.82 10.61
C TRP A 193 -18.78 2.57 9.78
N GLY A 194 -18.91 3.88 9.62
CA GLY A 194 -18.08 4.67 8.71
C GLY A 194 -16.69 5.02 9.23
N VAL A 195 -16.45 4.88 10.54
CA VAL A 195 -15.14 5.11 11.18
C VAL A 195 -14.58 3.80 11.72
N SER A 196 -15.24 3.16 12.70
CA SER A 196 -14.68 1.99 13.39
C SER A 196 -14.53 0.77 12.46
N LEU A 197 -15.62 0.31 11.87
CA LEU A 197 -15.59 -0.83 10.94
C LEU A 197 -14.72 -0.52 9.73
N ARG A 198 -14.81 0.70 9.18
CA ARG A 198 -13.96 1.15 8.07
C ARG A 198 -12.47 1.03 8.37
N ILE A 199 -12.00 1.55 9.51
CA ILE A 199 -10.58 1.45 9.90
C ILE A 199 -10.20 -0.02 10.10
N ALA A 200 -11.01 -0.78 10.84
CA ALA A 200 -10.73 -2.19 11.12
C ALA A 200 -10.55 -3.00 9.82
N VAL A 201 -11.52 -2.92 8.90
CA VAL A 201 -11.49 -3.62 7.61
C VAL A 201 -10.35 -3.11 6.75
N SER A 202 -10.09 -1.79 6.73
CA SER A 202 -9.00 -1.23 5.93
C SER A 202 -7.64 -1.73 6.42
N LEU A 203 -7.33 -1.65 7.71
CA LEU A 203 -6.02 -2.04 8.24
C LEU A 203 -5.77 -3.55 8.08
N ILE A 204 -6.76 -4.36 8.45
CA ILE A 204 -6.67 -5.83 8.30
C ILE A 204 -6.60 -6.20 6.81
N GLY A 205 -7.39 -5.56 5.96
CA GLY A 205 -7.41 -5.78 4.52
C GLY A 205 -6.09 -5.45 3.84
N HIS A 206 -5.48 -4.29 4.13
CA HIS A 206 -4.16 -3.93 3.59
C HIS A 206 -3.09 -4.93 4.02
N TRP A 207 -3.10 -5.33 5.30
CA TRP A 207 -2.18 -6.36 5.77
C TRP A 207 -2.41 -7.69 5.02
N ALA A 208 -3.65 -8.15 4.89
CA ALA A 208 -3.97 -9.42 4.24
C ALA A 208 -3.56 -9.42 2.76
N VAL A 209 -3.83 -8.33 2.04
CA VAL A 209 -3.39 -8.13 0.65
C VAL A 209 -1.87 -8.14 0.56
N GLY A 210 -1.18 -7.36 1.40
CA GLY A 210 0.29 -7.33 1.42
C GLY A 210 0.91 -8.68 1.75
N HIS A 211 0.38 -9.38 2.74
CA HIS A 211 0.83 -10.72 3.11
C HIS A 211 0.67 -11.69 1.94
N ALA A 212 -0.54 -11.80 1.38
CA ALA A 212 -0.85 -12.70 0.27
C ALA A 212 0.02 -12.40 -0.97
N ALA A 213 0.19 -11.11 -1.28
CA ALA A 213 1.01 -10.66 -2.39
C ALA A 213 2.51 -10.96 -2.23
N HIS A 214 2.97 -11.37 -1.05
CA HIS A 214 4.35 -11.79 -0.79
C HIS A 214 4.51 -13.30 -0.54
N LYS A 215 3.44 -14.11 -0.67
CA LYS A 215 3.54 -15.57 -0.46
C LYS A 215 3.89 -16.38 -1.71
N GLY A 216 3.61 -15.86 -2.88
CA GLY A 216 3.72 -16.60 -4.14
C GLY A 216 2.47 -16.43 -4.99
N GLY A 217 2.61 -16.57 -6.30
CA GLY A 217 1.49 -16.48 -7.23
C GLY A 217 1.90 -16.04 -8.62
N HIS A 218 0.95 -15.46 -9.33
CA HIS A 218 1.21 -14.91 -10.66
C HIS A 218 2.05 -13.63 -10.57
N GLN A 219 3.07 -13.49 -11.42
CA GLN A 219 3.81 -12.23 -11.60
C GLN A 219 4.20 -12.11 -13.07
N GLY A 220 4.03 -10.93 -13.67
CA GLY A 220 4.46 -10.70 -15.05
C GLY A 220 5.95 -10.39 -15.18
N TRP A 221 6.57 -9.99 -14.07
CA TRP A 221 7.93 -9.50 -13.98
C TRP A 221 8.57 -10.05 -12.71
N SER A 222 9.88 -10.26 -12.74
CA SER A 222 10.68 -10.66 -11.58
C SER A 222 11.91 -9.79 -11.49
N VAL A 223 12.43 -9.62 -10.28
CA VAL A 223 13.73 -8.96 -10.07
C VAL A 223 14.70 -10.01 -9.55
N GLU A 224 15.68 -10.40 -10.36
CA GLU A 224 16.72 -11.34 -9.94
C GLU A 224 17.60 -10.74 -8.85
N GLY A 225 18.14 -11.59 -7.97
CA GLY A 225 19.07 -11.18 -6.92
C GLY A 225 18.43 -10.51 -5.69
N VAL A 226 17.10 -10.35 -5.62
CA VAL A 226 16.39 -9.92 -4.40
C VAL A 226 15.67 -11.09 -3.71
N PRO A 227 15.66 -11.13 -2.36
CA PRO A 227 15.09 -12.25 -1.59
C PRO A 227 13.56 -12.23 -1.53
N VAL A 228 12.93 -11.11 -1.90
CA VAL A 228 11.48 -10.93 -1.83
C VAL A 228 10.96 -10.49 -3.19
N GLN A 229 9.99 -11.25 -3.71
CA GLN A 229 9.20 -10.87 -4.87
C GLN A 229 7.81 -10.39 -4.44
N GLY A 230 7.20 -9.54 -5.27
CA GLY A 230 5.77 -9.24 -5.21
C GLY A 230 5.02 -10.11 -6.21
N TYR A 231 3.76 -10.44 -5.91
CA TYR A 231 2.89 -11.22 -6.79
C TYR A 231 1.56 -10.50 -7.02
N ASN A 232 1.03 -10.64 -8.22
CA ASN A 232 -0.24 -10.09 -8.66
C ASN A 232 -1.40 -10.98 -8.17
N LEU A 233 -2.25 -10.42 -7.30
CA LEU A 233 -3.48 -11.05 -6.84
C LEU A 233 -4.58 -10.91 -7.90
N ARG A 234 -4.67 -11.90 -8.79
CA ARG A 234 -5.64 -11.95 -9.88
C ARG A 234 -7.08 -11.81 -9.33
N GLY A 235 -7.91 -11.01 -10.01
CA GLY A 235 -9.31 -10.78 -9.64
C GLY A 235 -9.52 -9.72 -8.55
N LEU A 236 -8.49 -9.29 -7.82
CA LEU A 236 -8.63 -8.29 -6.75
C LEU A 236 -8.43 -6.84 -7.21
N GLY A 237 -8.12 -6.60 -8.48
CA GLY A 237 -7.82 -5.26 -9.00
C GLY A 237 -8.93 -4.23 -8.75
N LEU A 238 -10.21 -4.60 -8.91
CA LEU A 238 -11.33 -3.70 -8.64
C LEU A 238 -11.48 -3.35 -7.16
N VAL A 239 -11.35 -4.36 -6.28
CA VAL A 239 -11.54 -4.20 -4.83
C VAL A 239 -10.37 -3.45 -4.18
N THR A 240 -9.17 -3.66 -4.71
CA THR A 240 -7.92 -3.04 -4.24
C THR A 240 -7.58 -1.77 -5.01
N PHE A 241 -8.41 -1.36 -5.96
CA PHE A 241 -8.17 -0.21 -6.84
C PHE A 241 -6.82 -0.25 -7.57
N GLY A 242 -6.34 -1.46 -7.89
CA GLY A 242 -5.06 -1.72 -8.55
C GLY A 242 -3.93 -2.17 -7.62
N GLU A 243 -4.05 -1.96 -6.30
CA GLU A 243 -3.00 -2.28 -5.32
C GLU A 243 -2.66 -3.79 -5.23
N GLY A 244 -3.58 -4.65 -5.68
CA GLY A 244 -3.35 -6.08 -5.79
C GLY A 244 -2.35 -6.50 -6.87
N PHE A 245 -1.96 -5.62 -7.80
CA PHE A 245 -0.92 -5.89 -8.80
C PHE A 245 0.48 -5.64 -8.23
N HIS A 246 0.77 -6.29 -7.11
CA HIS A 246 1.95 -6.04 -6.31
C HIS A 246 3.24 -6.43 -7.03
N GLY A 247 3.22 -7.49 -7.85
CA GLY A 247 4.39 -7.87 -8.65
C GLY A 247 4.77 -6.82 -9.67
N ASN A 248 3.78 -6.20 -10.32
CA ASN A 248 4.03 -5.09 -11.23
C ASN A 248 4.54 -3.86 -10.49
N HIS A 249 3.97 -3.57 -9.31
CA HIS A 249 4.44 -2.47 -8.47
C HIS A 249 5.91 -2.65 -8.06
N HIS A 250 6.28 -3.87 -7.64
CA HIS A 250 7.66 -4.21 -7.30
C HIS A 250 8.63 -4.07 -8.48
N ALA A 251 8.16 -4.34 -9.70
CA ALA A 251 8.92 -4.18 -10.92
C ALA A 251 9.09 -2.70 -11.31
N PHE A 252 8.02 -1.91 -11.22
CA PHE A 252 7.95 -0.50 -11.65
C PHE A 252 7.43 0.40 -10.52
N PRO A 253 8.22 0.60 -9.45
CA PRO A 253 7.77 1.28 -8.23
C PRO A 253 7.29 2.71 -8.48
N HIS A 254 7.89 3.42 -9.44
CA HIS A 254 7.51 4.81 -9.74
C HIS A 254 6.33 4.91 -10.71
N SER A 255 5.82 3.80 -11.24
CA SER A 255 4.70 3.84 -12.18
C SER A 255 3.38 4.18 -11.49
N ALA A 256 2.63 5.12 -12.08
CA ALA A 256 1.25 5.38 -11.71
C ALA A 256 0.29 4.26 -12.16
N GLN A 257 0.73 3.37 -13.05
CA GLN A 257 -0.04 2.25 -13.59
C GLN A 257 0.40 0.95 -12.93
N LEU A 258 -0.40 0.45 -11.98
CA LEU A 258 -0.14 -0.84 -11.33
C LEU A 258 -0.65 -2.00 -12.19
N GLY A 259 -1.77 -1.82 -12.88
CA GLY A 259 -2.29 -2.79 -13.86
C GLY A 259 -1.56 -2.69 -15.20
N VAL A 260 -0.47 -3.43 -15.36
CA VAL A 260 0.41 -3.38 -16.55
C VAL A 260 -0.02 -4.36 -17.65
N GLU A 261 -0.54 -5.52 -17.27
CA GLU A 261 -0.88 -6.60 -18.21
C GLU A 261 -2.36 -6.56 -18.62
N ARG A 262 -2.67 -7.15 -19.77
CA ARG A 262 -4.04 -7.20 -20.30
C ARG A 262 -4.99 -7.86 -19.28
N GLY A 263 -6.14 -7.25 -19.06
CA GLY A 263 -7.16 -7.73 -18.11
C GLY A 263 -6.93 -7.32 -16.66
N GLN A 264 -5.84 -6.60 -16.35
CA GLN A 264 -5.61 -6.05 -15.02
C GLN A 264 -6.39 -4.74 -14.84
N LEU A 265 -7.46 -4.82 -14.04
CA LEU A 265 -8.35 -3.70 -13.75
C LEU A 265 -7.74 -2.81 -12.65
N ASP A 266 -7.31 -1.60 -13.01
CA ASP A 266 -6.68 -0.62 -12.12
C ASP A 266 -7.51 0.68 -12.05
N PRO A 267 -8.58 0.71 -11.24
CA PRO A 267 -9.39 1.91 -11.04
C PRO A 267 -8.60 3.14 -10.56
N GLY A 268 -7.56 2.94 -9.74
CA GLY A 268 -6.71 4.03 -9.29
C GLY A 268 -6.04 4.75 -10.46
N PHE A 269 -5.52 3.99 -11.43
CA PHE A 269 -4.90 4.56 -12.63
C PHE A 269 -5.93 5.20 -13.56
N TRP A 270 -7.14 4.64 -13.67
CA TRP A 270 -8.22 5.25 -14.44
C TRP A 270 -8.59 6.64 -13.91
N LEU A 271 -8.65 6.80 -12.58
CA LEU A 271 -8.89 8.10 -11.96
C LEU A 271 -7.70 9.06 -12.17
N ILE A 272 -6.45 8.59 -12.06
CA ILE A 272 -5.27 9.42 -12.41
C ILE A 272 -5.34 9.90 -13.85
N ARG A 273 -5.73 9.04 -14.80
CA ARG A 273 -5.92 9.42 -16.21
C ARG A 273 -7.04 10.45 -16.39
N ALA A 274 -8.15 10.33 -15.66
CA ALA A 274 -9.23 11.33 -15.69
C ALA A 274 -8.77 12.69 -15.11
N LEU A 275 -7.98 12.68 -14.03
CA LEU A 275 -7.34 13.89 -13.50
C LEU A 275 -6.36 14.50 -14.51
N ALA A 276 -5.58 13.68 -15.22
CA ALA A 276 -4.67 14.16 -16.25
C ALA A 276 -5.42 14.79 -17.44
N ALA A 277 -6.51 14.16 -17.88
CA ALA A 277 -7.37 14.68 -18.95
C ALA A 277 -8.00 16.05 -18.62
N THR A 278 -8.14 16.37 -17.33
CA THR A 278 -8.67 17.66 -16.85
C THR A 278 -7.58 18.64 -16.42
N GLY A 279 -6.30 18.31 -16.61
CA GLY A 279 -5.16 19.15 -16.20
C GLY A 279 -4.88 19.17 -14.69
N LEU A 280 -5.55 18.32 -13.91
CA LEU A 280 -5.37 18.17 -12.47
C LEU A 280 -4.25 17.19 -12.10
N ALA A 281 -3.70 16.48 -13.08
CA ALA A 281 -2.48 15.68 -12.93
C ALA A 281 -1.58 15.86 -14.16
N TRP A 282 -0.26 15.85 -13.97
CA TRP A 282 0.73 15.91 -15.04
C TRP A 282 1.96 15.08 -14.69
N ASN A 283 2.89 14.93 -15.64
CA ASN A 283 4.10 14.08 -15.51
C ASN A 283 3.78 12.65 -15.02
N VAL A 284 2.69 12.06 -15.55
CA VAL A 284 2.26 10.72 -15.15
C VAL A 284 3.25 9.68 -15.67
N LYS A 285 3.92 9.00 -14.74
CA LYS A 285 4.94 7.98 -15.02
C LYS A 285 4.30 6.62 -15.32
N GLY A 286 4.75 5.98 -16.40
CA GLY A 286 4.37 4.61 -16.78
C GLY A 286 5.51 3.62 -16.52
N PRO A 287 5.31 2.31 -16.76
CA PRO A 287 6.38 1.32 -16.63
C PRO A 287 7.60 1.65 -17.50
N ALA A 288 7.38 2.25 -18.67
CA ALA A 288 8.45 2.65 -19.59
C ALA A 288 9.30 3.85 -19.11
N SER A 289 8.85 4.58 -18.07
CA SER A 289 9.62 5.68 -17.48
C SER A 289 10.47 5.25 -16.27
N GLU A 290 10.41 3.96 -15.90
CA GLU A 290 11.21 3.43 -14.81
C GLU A 290 12.70 3.44 -15.20
N PRO A 291 13.62 3.87 -14.30
CA PRO A 291 15.05 3.73 -14.55
C PRO A 291 15.44 2.26 -14.79
N PRO A 292 16.46 1.99 -15.61
CA PRO A 292 17.00 0.63 -15.74
C PRO A 292 17.32 0.06 -14.36
N ARG A 293 16.82 -1.16 -14.11
CA ARG A 293 17.00 -1.87 -12.85
C ARG A 293 17.65 -3.22 -13.11
N ASP A 294 18.79 -3.44 -12.47
CA ASP A 294 19.51 -4.71 -12.56
C ASP A 294 18.61 -5.88 -12.12
N GLY A 295 18.67 -6.97 -12.88
CA GLY A 295 17.90 -8.19 -12.61
C GLY A 295 16.42 -8.11 -12.97
N LEU A 296 15.88 -6.97 -13.42
CA LEU A 296 14.48 -6.90 -13.83
C LEU A 296 14.26 -7.68 -15.14
N THR A 297 13.46 -8.73 -15.10
CA THR A 297 13.17 -9.62 -16.22
C THR A 297 11.68 -9.84 -16.41
N ARG A 298 11.23 -10.01 -17.66
CA ARG A 298 9.87 -10.42 -17.97
C ARG A 298 9.71 -11.92 -17.72
N VAL A 299 8.73 -12.30 -16.92
CA VAL A 299 8.40 -13.71 -16.71
C VAL A 299 7.59 -14.20 -17.89
N VAL A 300 8.17 -15.13 -18.66
CA VAL A 300 7.46 -15.79 -19.77
C VAL A 300 6.64 -16.93 -19.18
N HIS A 301 5.34 -16.71 -19.00
CA HIS A 301 4.41 -17.80 -18.72
C HIS A 301 4.23 -18.59 -20.01
N ALA A 302 4.63 -19.86 -20.04
CA ALA A 302 4.25 -20.74 -21.12
C ALA A 302 2.73 -20.73 -21.23
N SER A 303 2.19 -20.25 -22.35
CA SER A 303 0.76 -20.26 -22.61
C SER A 303 0.29 -21.71 -22.58
N ALA A 304 -0.70 -22.03 -21.74
CA ALA A 304 -1.38 -23.32 -21.73
C ALA A 304 -2.21 -23.60 -23.00
N ASP A 305 -2.05 -22.80 -24.06
CA ASP A 305 -2.77 -22.88 -25.33
C ASP A 305 -1.97 -23.51 -26.48
N GLN A 306 -0.84 -24.19 -26.20
CA GLN A 306 -0.13 -25.01 -27.22
C GLN A 306 -0.44 -26.51 -27.10
N GLY A 307 -1.66 -26.86 -26.70
CA GLY A 307 -2.14 -28.24 -26.64
C GLY A 307 -3.09 -28.59 -27.79
N ALA A 308 -2.59 -28.65 -29.03
CA ALA A 308 -3.10 -29.49 -30.13
C ALA A 308 -2.34 -29.21 -31.44
N ALA A 309 -1.03 -29.42 -31.47
CA ALA A 309 -0.38 -29.71 -32.74
C ALA A 309 -0.71 -31.16 -33.10
N VAL A 310 -1.76 -31.34 -33.89
CA VAL A 310 -2.09 -32.63 -34.53
C VAL A 310 -0.90 -33.02 -35.39
N VAL A 311 -0.15 -34.03 -34.95
CA VAL A 311 0.84 -34.72 -35.77
C VAL A 311 0.08 -35.48 -36.85
N MET A 312 0.05 -34.94 -38.06
CA MET A 312 -0.39 -35.68 -39.25
C MET A 312 0.71 -36.68 -39.62
N PRO A 313 0.43 -37.98 -39.72
CA PRO A 313 1.41 -38.94 -40.21
C PRO A 313 1.59 -38.74 -41.71
N GLN A 314 2.82 -38.46 -42.12
CA GLN A 314 3.20 -38.59 -43.53
C GLN A 314 3.12 -40.08 -43.89
N THR A 315 2.26 -40.40 -44.86
CA THR A 315 2.29 -41.68 -45.57
C THR A 315 2.77 -41.42 -46.99
N VAL A 316 3.67 -42.31 -47.42
CA VAL A 316 4.25 -42.45 -48.75
C VAL A 316 3.16 -42.78 -49.78
#